data_AF-A0A3M3MS69-F1
#
_entry.id   AF-A0A3M3MS69-F1
#
_cell.length_a   1.000
_cell.length_b   1.000
_cell.length_c   1.000
_cell.angle_alpha   90.00
_cell.angle_beta   90.00
_cell.angle_gamma   90.00
#
_symmetry.space_group_name_H-M   'P 1'
#
loop_
_entity.id
_entity.type
_entity.pdbx_description
1 polymer ?
#
loop_
_entity_poly.entity_id
_entity_poly.type
_entity_poly.pdbx_seq_one_letter_code
_entity_poly.pdbx_strand_id
1 'polypeptide(L)'
;MSGIIRPLHPEILGKEAVLAFASIPQRDRWITEQKKKGFEFLSAVTGESRTEYFPTAMNQRLEFGSDEFRCALAYVALTLLSHYFPDVSRLGALSSIKKCILGEELIGDRVWWVDPSRVTVPSDSSFPHVHSVVIEISGATGKATGLITLFKHLCLAVDLGVLPQGAEKRITILIDPLAQRPGLNKDVLEIPGGSPLNVPPREDGRKYLQQMVNQEKPNPVTEILREHRDIHMARLGEDLLPRLLAAQEMNTAERLHHVRMIIDEQGQRILNLLNRGIKMAVEGPLELPSLVIDALKLAIVEDSSTKHGMAERSMGYLILAKSAVMAEAIRHLDAGTMDEDTLQQLFGDGLGIAIATKPVTTAVINTTELRS
;
A
#
# COMPACT_ATOMS: atom_id res chain seq x y z
N MET A 1 1.53 -7.65 22.20
CA MET A 1 2.27 -8.41 23.25
C MET A 1 2.65 -7.43 24.37
N SER A 2 3.00 -7.89 25.56
CA SER A 2 3.22 -6.99 26.68
C SER A 2 4.28 -7.60 27.58
N GLY A 3 5.52 -7.13 27.49
CA GLY A 3 6.63 -7.62 28.32
C GLY A 3 7.19 -6.52 29.21
N ILE A 4 7.48 -6.85 30.48
CA ILE A 4 8.03 -5.96 31.51
C ILE A 4 9.55 -5.82 31.33
N ILE A 5 10.04 -4.58 31.28
CA ILE A 5 11.48 -4.26 31.14
C ILE A 5 11.95 -3.40 32.30
N ARG A 6 13.16 -3.68 32.80
CA ARG A 6 13.93 -2.77 33.66
C ARG A 6 15.21 -2.34 32.95
N PRO A 7 15.31 -1.11 32.41
CA PRO A 7 16.54 -0.60 31.80
C PRO A 7 17.46 0.07 32.83
N LEU A 8 18.78 -0.09 32.69
CA LEU A 8 19.81 0.66 33.42
C LEU A 8 20.23 1.89 32.59
N HIS A 9 19.40 2.93 32.61
CA HIS A 9 19.80 4.31 32.34
C HIS A 9 19.23 5.17 33.48
N PRO A 10 19.97 6.15 34.05
CA PRO A 10 19.65 6.78 35.34
C PRO A 10 18.30 7.51 35.45
N GLU A 11 17.54 7.67 34.37
CA GLU A 11 16.20 8.29 34.38
C GLU A 11 15.03 7.28 34.41
N ILE A 12 15.29 5.97 34.23
CA ILE A 12 14.25 4.91 34.20
C ILE A 12 14.63 3.73 35.10
N LEU A 13 15.22 4.01 36.25
CA LEU A 13 15.40 3.00 37.30
C LEU A 13 14.05 2.66 37.95
N GLY A 14 13.60 1.41 37.77
CA GLY A 14 12.51 0.83 38.56
C GLY A 14 11.09 0.91 37.99
N LYS A 15 10.89 1.30 36.73
CA LYS A 15 9.56 1.29 36.09
C LYS A 15 9.33 0.02 35.28
N GLU A 16 8.22 -0.65 35.53
CA GLU A 16 7.71 -1.72 34.68
C GLU A 16 7.18 -1.08 33.38
N ALA A 17 7.80 -1.38 32.24
CA ALA A 17 7.32 -0.96 30.93
C ALA A 17 6.74 -2.14 30.19
N VAL A 18 5.53 -2.01 29.64
CA VAL A 18 4.84 -3.04 28.86
C VAL A 18 5.12 -2.82 27.37
N LEU A 19 5.84 -3.74 26.72
CA LEU A 19 6.12 -3.65 25.27
C LEU A 19 5.34 -4.64 24.39
N ALA A 20 4.86 -4.11 23.25
CA ALA A 20 4.22 -4.88 22.19
C ALA A 20 5.11 -5.16 21.00
N PHE A 21 5.02 -6.41 20.54
CA PHE A 21 5.71 -6.94 19.37
C PHE A 21 4.65 -7.58 18.46
N ALA A 22 4.86 -7.46 17.16
CA ALA A 22 4.00 -8.06 16.13
C ALA A 22 4.26 -9.56 15.96
N SER A 23 5.44 -10.06 16.38
CA SER A 23 5.78 -11.49 16.32
C SER A 23 6.87 -11.90 17.32
N ILE A 24 6.94 -13.20 17.62
CA ILE A 24 8.00 -13.78 18.47
C ILE A 24 9.39 -13.51 17.87
N PRO A 25 9.63 -13.72 16.56
CA PRO A 25 10.92 -13.39 15.95
C PRO A 25 11.28 -11.89 16.02
N GLN A 26 10.30 -10.98 15.97
CA GLN A 26 10.56 -9.55 16.15
C GLN A 26 10.96 -9.24 17.59
N ARG A 27 10.24 -9.80 18.57
CA ARG A 27 10.59 -9.70 19.99
C ARG A 27 12.01 -10.20 20.23
N ASP A 28 12.35 -11.37 19.72
CA ASP A 28 13.64 -12.01 19.98
C ASP A 28 14.80 -11.22 19.33
N ARG A 29 14.59 -10.67 18.12
CA ARG A 29 15.52 -9.72 17.50
C ARG A 29 15.71 -8.47 18.37
N TRP A 30 14.62 -7.86 18.81
CA TRP A 30 14.67 -6.68 19.65
C TRP A 30 15.38 -6.96 20.99
N ILE A 31 15.06 -8.07 21.68
CA ILE A 31 15.74 -8.47 22.93
C ILE A 31 17.25 -8.65 22.67
N THR A 32 17.61 -9.29 21.56
CA THR A 32 19.01 -9.51 21.19
C THR A 32 19.73 -8.18 20.94
N GLU A 33 19.11 -7.23 20.25
CA GLU A 33 19.65 -5.89 20.02
C GLU A 33 19.84 -5.09 21.31
N GLN A 34 18.90 -5.18 22.27
CA GLN A 34 19.05 -4.50 23.55
C GLN A 34 20.09 -5.16 24.45
N LYS A 35 20.20 -6.50 24.45
CA LYS A 35 21.30 -7.19 25.14
C LYS A 35 22.66 -6.75 24.63
N LYS A 36 22.83 -6.55 23.31
CA LYS A 36 24.05 -5.98 22.73
C LYS A 36 24.37 -4.57 23.21
N LYS A 37 23.35 -3.81 23.64
CA LYS A 37 23.48 -2.46 24.21
C LYS A 37 23.67 -2.47 25.74
N GLY A 38 23.84 -3.64 26.36
CA GLY A 38 24.10 -3.77 27.81
C GLY A 38 22.84 -3.86 28.67
N PHE A 39 21.65 -4.07 28.09
CA PHE A 39 20.42 -4.23 28.86
C PHE A 39 20.20 -5.70 29.30
N GLU A 40 19.89 -5.92 30.58
CA GLU A 40 19.49 -7.21 31.14
C GLU A 40 17.97 -7.29 31.36
N PHE A 41 17.38 -8.45 31.07
CA PHE A 41 15.93 -8.68 31.15
C PHE A 41 15.65 -9.78 32.17
N LEU A 42 14.95 -9.44 33.27
CA LEU A 42 14.79 -10.33 34.43
C LEU A 42 13.57 -11.27 34.35
N SER A 43 12.59 -11.00 33.49
CA SER A 43 11.45 -11.91 33.26
C SER A 43 10.66 -11.46 32.03
N ALA A 44 10.65 -12.28 30.97
CA ALA A 44 9.72 -12.11 29.86
C ALA A 44 8.52 -13.04 30.12
N VAL A 45 7.56 -12.63 30.95
CA VAL A 45 6.27 -13.30 30.97
C VAL A 45 5.66 -13.07 29.59
N THR A 46 5.60 -14.14 28.79
CA THR A 46 4.93 -14.09 27.49
C THR A 46 3.44 -14.12 27.79
N GLY A 47 2.78 -12.96 27.77
CA GLY A 47 1.33 -12.90 27.80
C GLY A 47 0.73 -13.64 26.61
N GLU A 48 -0.53 -14.08 26.73
CA GLU A 48 -1.26 -14.72 25.64
C GLU A 48 -1.15 -13.93 24.33
N SER A 49 -1.02 -14.66 23.21
CA SER A 49 -1.07 -14.06 21.88
C SER A 49 -2.38 -13.28 21.73
N ARG A 50 -2.27 -11.96 21.50
CA ARG A 50 -3.41 -11.09 21.23
C ARG A 50 -3.44 -10.83 19.72
N THR A 51 -4.55 -11.17 19.09
CA THR A 51 -4.83 -10.72 17.73
C THR A 51 -5.67 -9.45 17.84
N GLU A 52 -5.03 -8.32 17.63
CA GLU A 52 -5.70 -7.02 17.59
C GLU A 52 -6.24 -6.79 16.18
N TYR A 53 -7.52 -6.46 16.08
CA TYR A 53 -8.16 -6.08 14.84
C TYR A 53 -8.37 -4.57 14.81
N PHE A 54 -8.33 -4.00 13.61
CA PHE A 54 -8.61 -2.60 13.35
C PHE A 54 -10.03 -2.48 12.78
N PRO A 55 -11.05 -2.18 13.63
CA PRO A 55 -12.46 -2.09 13.21
C PRO A 55 -12.71 -0.90 12.30
N THR A 56 -11.96 0.18 12.49
CA THR A 56 -12.09 1.43 11.74
C THR A 56 -11.08 1.44 10.60
N ALA A 57 -11.52 1.88 9.43
CA ALA A 57 -10.61 2.09 8.31
C ALA A 57 -9.59 3.17 8.70
N MET A 58 -8.30 2.90 8.46
CA MET A 58 -7.29 3.94 8.59
C MET A 58 -7.58 5.01 7.53
N ASN A 59 -8.00 6.19 7.98
CA ASN A 59 -8.19 7.35 7.11
C ASN A 59 -6.82 7.88 6.68
N GLN A 60 -6.31 7.37 5.55
CA GLN A 60 -5.11 7.90 4.93
C GLN A 60 -5.52 8.91 3.86
N ARG A 61 -4.99 10.13 3.98
CA ARG A 61 -5.08 11.14 2.93
C ARG A 61 -3.76 11.18 2.20
N LEU A 62 -3.79 10.86 0.90
CA LEU A 62 -2.64 11.03 0.03
C LEU A 62 -2.65 12.45 -0.53
N GLU A 63 -1.55 13.18 -0.32
CA GLU A 63 -1.34 14.51 -0.87
C GLU A 63 -0.16 14.45 -1.84
N PHE A 64 -0.39 14.84 -3.10
CA PHE A 64 0.62 14.86 -4.16
C PHE A 64 0.79 16.29 -4.68
N GLY A 65 2.00 16.62 -5.12
CA GLY A 65 2.28 17.92 -5.75
C GLY A 65 2.65 19.06 -4.79
N SER A 66 2.91 18.76 -3.51
CA SER A 66 3.49 19.73 -2.58
C SER A 66 4.85 20.25 -3.08
N ASP A 67 5.35 21.34 -2.50
CA ASP A 67 6.68 21.84 -2.83
C ASP A 67 7.76 20.83 -2.42
N GLU A 68 7.61 20.15 -1.29
CA GLU A 68 8.53 19.08 -0.86
C GLU A 68 8.55 17.92 -1.85
N PHE A 69 7.38 17.49 -2.34
CA PHE A 69 7.28 16.44 -3.35
C PHE A 69 7.99 16.85 -4.64
N ARG A 70 7.76 18.07 -5.12
CA ARG A 70 8.42 18.61 -6.32
C ARG A 70 9.93 18.77 -6.12
N CYS A 71 10.38 19.24 -4.96
CA CYS A 71 11.80 19.31 -4.63
C CYS A 71 12.46 17.93 -4.60
N ALA A 72 11.80 16.91 -4.05
CA ALA A 72 12.31 15.54 -4.04
C ALA A 72 12.50 14.99 -5.46
N LEU A 73 11.55 15.25 -6.37
CA LEU A 73 11.66 14.86 -7.78
C LEU A 73 12.79 15.61 -8.50
N ALA A 74 12.92 16.91 -8.25
CA ALA A 74 14.03 17.71 -8.77
C ALA A 74 15.38 17.19 -8.27
N TYR A 75 15.46 16.82 -6.99
CA TYR A 75 16.65 16.21 -6.39
C TYR A 75 17.01 14.89 -7.05
N VAL A 76 16.04 13.99 -7.27
CA VAL A 76 16.25 12.73 -7.99
C VAL A 76 16.79 12.99 -9.40
N ALA A 77 16.14 13.88 -10.16
CA ALA A 77 16.57 14.21 -11.51
C ALA A 77 18.00 14.81 -11.55
N LEU A 78 18.31 15.74 -10.64
CA LEU A 78 19.63 16.35 -10.54
C LEU A 78 20.71 15.35 -10.10
N THR A 79 20.37 14.45 -9.19
CA THR A 79 21.29 13.39 -8.72
C THR A 79 21.65 12.47 -9.87
N LEU A 80 20.67 12.03 -10.66
CA LEU A 80 20.90 11.17 -11.82
C LEU A 80 21.66 11.91 -12.92
N LEU A 81 21.32 13.18 -13.21
CA LEU A 81 22.12 14.02 -14.10
C LEU A 81 23.58 14.07 -13.64
N SER A 82 23.81 14.24 -12.34
CA SER A 82 25.17 14.36 -11.79
C SER A 82 25.93 13.04 -11.80
N HIS A 83 25.23 11.91 -11.66
CA HIS A 83 25.81 10.58 -11.72
C HIS A 83 26.30 10.24 -13.14
N TYR A 84 25.43 10.40 -14.15
CA TYR A 84 25.76 10.01 -15.53
C TYR A 84 26.50 11.09 -16.31
N PHE A 85 26.36 12.38 -15.93
CA PHE A 85 27.02 13.51 -16.59
C PHE A 85 27.78 14.38 -15.56
N PRO A 86 28.80 13.83 -14.89
CA PRO A 86 29.47 14.50 -13.77
C PRO A 86 30.13 15.82 -14.16
N ASP A 87 30.66 15.95 -15.37
CA ASP A 87 31.27 17.20 -15.85
C ASP A 87 30.27 18.36 -15.89
N VAL A 88 29.02 18.05 -16.21
CA VAL A 88 27.91 19.00 -16.30
C VAL A 88 27.46 19.45 -14.91
N SER A 89 27.47 18.53 -13.94
CA SER A 89 27.02 18.79 -12.56
C SER A 89 27.78 19.93 -11.86
N ARG A 90 29.03 20.17 -12.28
CA ARG A 90 29.92 21.18 -11.69
C ARG A 90 29.71 22.58 -12.27
N LEU A 91 28.94 22.69 -13.35
CA LEU A 91 28.69 23.98 -14.00
C LEU A 91 27.76 24.86 -13.15
N GLY A 92 28.07 26.17 -13.12
CA GLY A 92 27.25 27.17 -12.42
C GLY A 92 25.83 27.32 -13.00
N ALA A 93 25.60 26.84 -14.22
CA ALA A 93 24.31 26.81 -14.89
C ALA A 93 23.22 26.03 -14.12
N LEU A 94 23.60 25.07 -13.27
CA LEU A 94 22.68 24.30 -12.43
C LEU A 94 22.47 24.92 -11.02
N SER A 95 23.01 26.12 -10.77
CA SER A 95 22.96 26.74 -9.43
C SER A 95 21.53 26.99 -8.93
N SER A 96 20.63 27.50 -9.77
CA SER A 96 19.26 27.82 -9.33
C SER A 96 18.46 26.56 -8.96
N ILE A 97 18.59 25.45 -9.70
CA ILE A 97 17.91 24.21 -9.31
C ILE A 97 18.48 23.64 -8.00
N LYS A 98 19.81 23.77 -7.77
CA LYS A 98 20.44 23.38 -6.50
C LYS A 98 19.89 24.19 -5.33
N LYS A 99 19.75 25.51 -5.48
CA LYS A 99 19.16 26.38 -4.46
C LYS A 99 17.71 26.02 -4.15
N CYS A 100 16.92 25.66 -5.16
CA CYS A 100 15.55 25.18 -4.96
C CYS A 100 15.52 23.91 -4.09
N ILE A 101 16.39 22.95 -4.39
CA ILE A 101 16.50 21.68 -3.65
C ILE A 101 16.99 21.91 -2.21
N LEU A 102 17.90 22.86 -2.00
CA LEU A 102 18.41 23.23 -0.67
C LEU A 102 17.42 24.09 0.14
N GLY A 103 16.26 24.44 -0.43
CA GLY A 103 15.25 25.28 0.23
C GLY A 103 15.60 26.78 0.28
N GLU A 104 16.61 27.21 -0.48
CA GLU A 104 17.00 28.62 -0.58
C GLU A 104 16.10 29.40 -1.56
N GLU A 105 15.53 28.72 -2.55
CA GLU A 105 14.60 29.27 -3.54
C GLU A 105 13.34 28.38 -3.64
N LEU A 106 12.21 28.94 -4.08
CA LEU A 106 10.99 28.16 -4.31
C LEU A 106 11.12 27.32 -5.60
N ILE A 107 10.66 26.07 -5.56
CA ILE A 107 10.69 25.18 -6.74
C ILE A 107 9.79 25.68 -7.89
N GLY A 108 8.69 26.38 -7.56
CA GLY A 108 7.81 27.00 -8.54
C GLY A 108 7.32 26.04 -9.62
N ASP A 109 7.37 26.49 -10.88
CA ASP A 109 6.98 25.73 -12.07
C ASP A 109 8.16 24.98 -12.72
N ARG A 110 9.31 24.87 -12.04
CA ARG A 110 10.44 24.05 -12.50
C ARG A 110 10.07 22.57 -12.57
N VAL A 111 9.09 22.14 -11.76
CA VAL A 111 8.50 20.81 -11.84
C VAL A 111 7.02 20.95 -12.15
N TRP A 112 6.56 20.31 -13.23
CA TRP A 112 5.17 20.35 -13.65
C TRP A 112 4.65 18.98 -14.04
N TRP A 113 3.33 18.81 -13.92
CA TRP A 113 2.64 17.60 -14.33
C TRP A 113 2.62 17.46 -15.84
N VAL A 114 2.72 16.22 -16.32
CA VAL A 114 2.63 15.88 -17.74
C VAL A 114 1.49 14.89 -17.91
N ASP A 115 0.62 15.11 -18.89
CA ASP A 115 -0.38 14.12 -19.27
C ASP A 115 0.36 12.88 -19.83
N PRO A 116 0.27 11.71 -19.18
CA PRO A 116 0.98 10.51 -19.62
C PRO A 116 0.62 10.08 -21.04
N SER A 117 -0.57 10.43 -21.54
CA SER A 117 -0.98 10.12 -22.93
C SER A 117 -0.23 10.93 -24.00
N ARG A 118 0.51 11.97 -23.59
CA ARG A 118 1.26 12.86 -24.49
C ARG A 118 2.75 12.57 -24.51
N VAL A 119 3.20 11.57 -23.75
CA VAL A 119 4.60 11.15 -23.71
C VAL A 119 4.68 9.63 -23.85
N THR A 120 5.72 9.16 -24.53
CA THR A 120 6.02 7.74 -24.54
C THR A 120 6.73 7.40 -23.24
N VAL A 121 6.01 6.77 -22.31
CA VAL A 121 6.61 6.26 -21.07
C VAL A 121 7.50 5.08 -21.43
N PRO A 122 8.82 5.13 -21.15
CA PRO A 122 9.69 3.99 -21.34
C PRO A 122 9.21 2.79 -20.51
N SER A 123 9.15 1.62 -21.13
CA SER A 123 8.68 0.39 -20.47
C SER A 123 9.56 -0.78 -20.85
N ASP A 124 9.71 -1.73 -19.92
CA ASP A 124 10.30 -3.04 -20.14
C ASP A 124 9.29 -4.10 -19.68
N SER A 125 9.16 -5.21 -20.41
CA SER A 125 8.22 -6.28 -20.06
C SER A 125 8.52 -6.92 -18.70
N SER A 126 9.76 -6.80 -18.23
CA SER A 126 10.20 -7.28 -16.92
C SER A 126 9.69 -6.38 -15.79
N PHE A 127 9.38 -5.11 -16.07
CA PHE A 127 8.94 -4.10 -15.10
C PHE A 127 7.53 -3.59 -15.44
N PRO A 128 6.46 -4.37 -15.17
CA PRO A 128 5.10 -3.99 -15.54
C PRO A 128 4.61 -2.69 -14.87
N HIS A 129 5.11 -2.39 -13.66
CA HIS A 129 4.76 -1.20 -12.87
C HIS A 129 5.92 -0.20 -12.75
N VAL A 130 6.74 -0.10 -13.80
CA VAL A 130 8.00 0.64 -13.83
C VAL A 130 7.93 2.06 -13.26
N HIS A 131 8.96 2.44 -12.52
CA HIS A 131 9.37 3.84 -12.38
C HIS A 131 10.37 4.15 -13.46
N SER A 132 10.15 5.19 -14.27
CA SER A 132 11.10 5.61 -15.30
C SER A 132 11.62 7.01 -15.02
N VAL A 133 12.92 7.19 -15.21
CA VAL A 133 13.55 8.51 -15.18
C VAL A 133 14.34 8.69 -16.45
N VAL A 134 13.98 9.70 -17.24
CA VAL A 134 14.73 10.11 -18.43
C VAL A 134 15.40 11.43 -18.14
N ILE A 135 16.71 11.49 -18.31
CA ILE A 135 17.48 12.74 -18.26
C ILE A 135 18.00 13.02 -19.67
N GLU A 136 17.73 14.22 -20.18
CA GLU A 136 18.19 14.67 -21.49
C GLU A 136 18.83 16.05 -21.40
N ILE A 137 19.96 16.21 -22.09
CA ILE A 137 20.61 17.49 -22.37
C ILE A 137 20.54 17.70 -23.88
N SER A 138 19.70 18.64 -24.31
CA SER A 138 19.54 18.97 -25.72
C SER A 138 20.81 19.61 -26.27
N GLY A 139 21.40 19.01 -27.30
CA GLY A 139 22.60 19.58 -27.93
C GLY A 139 22.34 20.94 -28.60
N ALA A 140 21.15 21.11 -29.19
CA ALA A 140 20.75 22.32 -29.91
C ALA A 140 20.45 23.51 -28.99
N THR A 141 19.82 23.27 -27.84
CA THR A 141 19.37 24.34 -26.94
C THR A 141 20.18 24.45 -25.65
N GLY A 142 20.96 23.41 -25.31
CA GLY A 142 21.62 23.28 -24.01
C GLY A 142 20.65 22.96 -22.87
N LYS A 143 19.33 22.86 -23.11
CA LYS A 143 18.34 22.63 -22.07
C LYS A 143 18.51 21.24 -21.45
N ALA A 144 18.67 21.19 -20.14
CA ALA A 144 18.67 19.97 -19.35
C ALA A 144 17.27 19.72 -18.78
N THR A 145 16.68 18.58 -19.13
CA THR A 145 15.31 18.22 -18.75
C THR A 145 15.28 16.83 -18.13
N GLY A 146 14.50 16.65 -17.07
CA GLY A 146 14.12 15.35 -16.53
C GLY A 146 12.66 15.05 -16.83
N LEU A 147 12.34 13.81 -17.19
CA LEU A 147 10.98 13.28 -17.19
C LEU A 147 10.93 12.08 -16.25
N ILE A 148 10.12 12.19 -15.20
CA ILE A 148 9.96 11.14 -14.19
C ILE A 148 8.54 10.60 -14.31
N THR A 149 8.43 9.27 -14.44
CA THR A 149 7.15 8.58 -14.38
C THR A 149 7.16 7.59 -13.22
N LEU A 150 6.23 7.72 -12.29
CA LEU A 150 6.06 6.81 -11.16
C LEU A 150 4.90 5.86 -11.43
N PHE A 151 5.13 4.57 -11.18
CA PHE A 151 4.17 3.49 -11.40
C PHE A 151 3.50 3.55 -12.79
N LYS A 152 4.24 3.94 -13.84
CA LYS A 152 3.73 4.18 -15.21
C LYS A 152 2.65 5.27 -15.38
N HIS A 153 2.00 5.73 -14.31
CA HIS A 153 0.81 6.59 -14.36
C HIS A 153 1.06 8.05 -13.97
N LEU A 154 1.97 8.33 -13.04
CA LEU A 154 2.23 9.69 -12.56
C LEU A 154 3.44 10.28 -13.28
N CYS A 155 3.21 11.17 -14.24
CA CYS A 155 4.28 11.75 -15.04
C CYS A 155 4.54 13.23 -14.68
N LEU A 156 5.80 13.56 -14.41
CA LEU A 156 6.25 14.92 -14.10
C LEU A 156 7.52 15.25 -14.88
N ALA A 157 7.60 16.48 -15.35
CA ALA A 157 8.79 17.02 -15.97
C ALA A 157 9.53 17.97 -15.02
N VAL A 158 10.85 18.03 -15.17
CA VAL A 158 11.77 18.83 -14.37
C VAL A 158 12.65 19.66 -15.31
N ASP A 159 12.64 20.98 -15.12
CA ASP A 159 13.59 21.90 -15.74
C ASP A 159 14.83 22.05 -14.85
N LEU A 160 15.92 21.40 -15.25
CA LEU A 160 17.19 21.42 -14.53
C LEU A 160 18.01 22.67 -14.85
N GLY A 161 17.68 23.40 -15.93
CA GLY A 161 18.36 24.60 -16.38
C GLY A 161 18.91 24.50 -17.80
N VAL A 162 19.65 25.54 -18.21
CA VAL A 162 20.24 25.65 -19.54
C VAL A 162 21.76 25.62 -19.41
N LEU A 163 22.38 24.63 -20.04
CA LEU A 163 23.81 24.37 -20.05
C LEU A 163 24.44 24.95 -21.33
N PRO A 164 25.78 25.10 -21.37
CA PRO A 164 26.48 25.38 -22.62
C PRO A 164 26.10 24.34 -23.68
N GLN A 165 25.84 24.81 -24.90
CA GLN A 165 25.50 23.93 -26.03
C GLN A 165 26.63 22.94 -26.32
N GLY A 166 26.27 21.76 -26.82
CA GLY A 166 27.22 20.68 -27.03
C GLY A 166 26.56 19.48 -27.69
N ALA A 167 27.15 18.29 -27.51
CA ALA A 167 26.53 17.06 -27.96
C ALA A 167 25.26 16.75 -27.15
N GLU A 168 24.25 16.21 -27.82
CA GLU A 168 23.07 15.69 -27.15
C GLU A 168 23.45 14.51 -26.25
N LYS A 169 22.95 14.52 -25.01
CA LYS A 169 23.21 13.47 -24.01
C LYS A 169 21.91 13.01 -23.42
N ARG A 170 21.73 11.70 -23.30
CA ARG A 170 20.52 11.11 -22.74
C ARG A 170 20.79 9.80 -22.01
N ILE A 171 20.09 9.62 -20.91
CA ILE A 171 20.01 8.35 -20.17
C ILE A 171 18.55 8.09 -19.79
N THR A 172 18.10 6.86 -19.96
CA THR A 172 16.82 6.36 -19.46
C THR A 172 17.09 5.31 -18.40
N ILE A 173 16.46 5.45 -17.25
CA ILE A 173 16.60 4.53 -16.11
C ILE A 173 15.23 3.98 -15.81
N LEU A 174 15.10 2.67 -15.81
CA LEU A 174 13.89 1.94 -15.45
C LEU A 174 14.14 1.26 -14.11
N ILE A 175 13.19 1.37 -13.19
CA ILE A 175 13.28 0.82 -11.84
C ILE A 175 12.03 -0.02 -11.58
N ASP A 176 12.19 -1.22 -11.05
CA ASP A 176 11.10 -2.02 -10.52
C ASP A 176 10.76 -1.57 -9.08
N PRO A 177 9.64 -0.86 -8.86
CA PRO A 177 9.28 -0.41 -7.52
C PRO A 177 8.80 -1.54 -6.61
N LEU A 178 8.61 -2.76 -7.13
CA LEU A 178 8.10 -3.90 -6.38
C LEU A 178 9.19 -4.91 -6.02
N ALA A 179 10.45 -4.63 -6.37
CA ALA A 179 11.59 -5.46 -6.05
C ALA A 179 11.73 -5.61 -4.53
N GLN A 180 11.72 -6.87 -4.04
CA GLN A 180 11.77 -7.16 -2.60
C GLN A 180 13.12 -6.84 -1.96
N ARG A 181 14.22 -6.80 -2.75
CA ARG A 181 15.58 -6.53 -2.28
C ARG A 181 16.36 -5.72 -3.32
N PRO A 182 16.64 -4.44 -3.05
CA PRO A 182 17.45 -3.61 -3.93
C PRO A 182 18.85 -4.22 -4.18
N GLY A 183 19.29 -4.29 -5.44
CA GLY A 183 20.66 -4.63 -5.83
C GLY A 183 21.05 -6.13 -5.90
N LEU A 184 20.14 -7.06 -5.60
CA LEU A 184 20.35 -8.50 -5.82
C LEU A 184 19.60 -9.04 -7.05
N ASN A 185 18.48 -8.40 -7.40
CA ASN A 185 17.73 -8.67 -8.62
C ASN A 185 18.12 -7.64 -9.69
N LYS A 186 17.87 -7.92 -10.98
CA LYS A 186 17.86 -6.88 -12.02
C LYS A 186 16.65 -5.98 -11.78
N ASP A 187 16.75 -5.08 -10.83
CA ASP A 187 15.71 -4.14 -10.39
C ASP A 187 15.87 -2.75 -11.04
N VAL A 188 17.00 -2.51 -11.69
CA VAL A 188 17.30 -1.30 -12.45
C VAL A 188 17.82 -1.67 -13.84
N LEU A 189 17.31 -0.99 -14.87
CA LEU A 189 17.81 -1.06 -16.24
C LEU A 189 18.21 0.34 -16.71
N GLU A 190 19.41 0.45 -17.27
CA GLU A 190 19.97 1.69 -17.78
C GLU A 190 20.09 1.62 -19.30
N ILE A 191 19.53 2.59 -20.00
CA ILE A 191 19.48 2.64 -21.46
C ILE A 191 20.06 3.98 -21.91
N PRO A 192 21.33 4.03 -22.36
CA PRO A 192 21.94 5.24 -22.89
C PRO A 192 21.35 5.59 -24.27
N GLY A 193 21.16 6.89 -24.52
CA GLY A 193 20.59 7.39 -25.78
C GLY A 193 19.07 7.23 -25.91
N GLY A 194 18.57 7.26 -27.15
CA GLY A 194 17.14 7.14 -27.48
C GLY A 194 16.64 8.24 -28.41
N SER A 195 15.33 8.21 -28.72
CA SER A 195 14.67 9.28 -29.50
C SER A 195 14.51 10.53 -28.64
N PRO A 196 14.65 11.76 -29.17
CA PRO A 196 14.57 13.01 -28.41
C PRO A 196 13.33 13.11 -27.50
N LEU A 197 13.50 13.69 -26.32
CA LEU A 197 12.46 13.79 -25.31
C LEU A 197 11.50 14.93 -25.67
N ASN A 198 10.31 14.59 -26.15
CA ASN A 198 9.26 15.58 -26.36
C ASN A 198 8.48 15.82 -25.07
N VAL A 199 8.93 16.77 -24.25
CA VAL A 199 8.22 17.16 -23.02
C VAL A 199 7.20 18.25 -23.32
N PRO A 200 5.89 18.03 -23.04
CA PRO A 200 4.88 19.06 -23.18
C PRO A 200 5.18 20.29 -22.31
N PRO A 201 4.85 21.51 -22.79
CA PRO A 201 5.07 22.74 -22.06
C PRO A 201 4.26 22.81 -20.75
N ARG A 202 4.65 23.72 -19.85
CA ARG A 202 4.07 23.87 -18.50
C ARG A 202 2.58 24.18 -18.52
N GLU A 203 2.16 24.95 -19.51
CA GLU A 203 0.78 25.33 -19.79
C GLU A 203 -0.12 24.10 -19.94
N ASP A 204 0.38 23.08 -20.63
CA ASP A 204 -0.33 21.83 -20.86
C ASP A 204 -0.48 21.02 -19.57
N GLY A 205 0.53 21.07 -18.69
CA GLY A 205 0.46 20.48 -17.36
C GLY A 205 -0.60 21.12 -16.47
N ARG A 206 -0.72 22.45 -16.50
CA ARG A 206 -1.79 23.17 -15.78
C ARG A 206 -3.18 22.79 -16.32
N LYS A 207 -3.32 22.70 -17.64
CA LYS A 207 -4.56 22.24 -18.27
C LYS A 207 -4.91 20.81 -17.86
N TYR A 208 -3.94 19.90 -17.87
CA TYR A 208 -4.12 18.52 -17.43
C TYR A 208 -4.63 18.44 -15.97
N LEU A 209 -4.03 19.21 -15.05
CA LEU A 209 -4.52 19.29 -13.67
C LEU A 209 -5.96 19.79 -13.57
N GLN A 210 -6.31 20.84 -14.32
CA GLN A 210 -7.68 21.37 -14.35
C GLN A 210 -8.68 20.32 -14.84
N GLN A 211 -8.31 19.57 -15.88
CA GLN A 211 -9.14 18.48 -16.40
C GLN A 211 -9.32 17.35 -15.37
N MET A 212 -8.30 17.02 -14.57
CA MET A 212 -8.45 16.06 -13.48
C MET A 212 -9.37 16.58 -12.36
N VAL A 213 -9.24 17.86 -11.98
CA VAL A 213 -10.12 18.48 -10.98
C VAL A 213 -11.59 18.49 -11.45
N ASN A 214 -11.80 18.76 -12.74
CA ASN A 214 -13.12 18.73 -13.37
C ASN A 214 -13.62 17.31 -13.69
N GLN A 215 -12.87 16.26 -13.35
CA GLN A 215 -13.19 14.85 -13.63
C GLN A 215 -13.31 14.52 -15.14
N GLU A 216 -12.73 15.35 -16.02
CA GLU A 216 -12.64 15.10 -17.46
C GLU A 216 -11.53 14.09 -17.81
N LYS A 217 -10.56 13.93 -16.90
CA LYS A 217 -9.46 12.96 -17.00
C LYS A 217 -9.45 12.08 -15.74
N PRO A 218 -9.16 10.77 -15.87
CA PRO A 218 -9.06 9.88 -14.72
C PRO A 218 -7.89 10.29 -13.82
N ASN A 219 -8.06 10.12 -12.51
CA ASN A 219 -6.99 10.34 -11.55
C ASN A 219 -5.98 9.17 -11.61
N PRO A 220 -4.70 9.41 -11.95
CA PRO A 220 -3.69 8.35 -12.07
C PRO A 220 -3.47 7.59 -10.75
N VAL A 221 -3.71 8.22 -9.59
CA VAL A 221 -3.60 7.56 -8.28
C VAL A 221 -4.62 6.42 -8.16
N THR A 222 -5.81 6.58 -8.72
CA THR A 222 -6.84 5.54 -8.71
C THR A 222 -6.36 4.28 -9.44
N GLU A 223 -5.70 4.44 -10.58
CA GLU A 223 -5.12 3.32 -11.34
C GLU A 223 -3.95 2.67 -10.59
N ILE A 224 -3.07 3.46 -9.97
CA ILE A 224 -1.98 2.93 -9.14
C ILE A 224 -2.52 2.09 -7.98
N LEU A 225 -3.53 2.60 -7.25
CA LEU A 225 -4.14 1.88 -6.13
C LEU A 225 -4.85 0.61 -6.60
N ARG A 226 -5.51 0.66 -7.76
CA ARG A 226 -6.15 -0.50 -8.39
C ARG A 226 -5.12 -1.58 -8.70
N GLU A 227 -4.07 -1.25 -9.44
CA GLU A 227 -3.01 -2.19 -9.79
C GLU A 227 -2.31 -2.77 -8.55
N HIS A 228 -1.99 -1.94 -7.56
CA HIS A 228 -1.33 -2.41 -6.34
C HIS A 228 -2.21 -3.38 -5.54
N ARG A 229 -3.51 -3.12 -5.47
CA ARG A 229 -4.48 -4.05 -4.86
C ARG A 229 -4.51 -5.37 -5.63
N ASP A 230 -4.53 -5.33 -6.95
CA ASP A 230 -4.59 -6.53 -7.79
C ASP A 230 -3.33 -7.39 -7.60
N ILE A 231 -2.14 -6.77 -7.54
CA ILE A 231 -0.87 -7.45 -7.22
C ILE A 231 -0.89 -8.07 -5.82
N HIS A 232 -1.37 -7.31 -4.83
CA HIS A 232 -1.46 -7.80 -3.47
C HIS A 232 -2.40 -9.02 -3.38
N MET A 233 -3.51 -9.01 -4.13
CA MET A 233 -4.41 -10.16 -4.23
C MET A 233 -3.77 -11.35 -4.94
N ALA A 234 -3.03 -11.14 -6.03
CA ALA A 234 -2.31 -12.21 -6.71
C ALA A 234 -1.29 -12.90 -5.79
N ARG A 235 -0.48 -12.13 -5.07
CA ARG A 235 0.47 -12.65 -4.07
C ARG A 235 -0.21 -13.40 -2.93
N LEU A 236 -1.39 -12.94 -2.52
CA LEU A 236 -2.19 -13.67 -1.54
C LEU A 236 -2.67 -15.01 -2.13
N GLY A 237 -3.04 -15.04 -3.40
CA GLY A 237 -3.36 -16.28 -4.13
C GLY A 237 -2.22 -17.27 -4.14
N GLU A 238 -1.01 -16.82 -4.49
CA GLU A 238 0.21 -17.63 -4.49
C GLU A 238 0.50 -18.28 -3.12
N ASP A 239 0.17 -17.59 -2.01
CA ASP A 239 0.33 -18.13 -0.65
C ASP A 239 -0.84 -19.03 -0.21
N LEU A 240 -2.08 -18.53 -0.32
CA LEU A 240 -3.24 -19.18 0.28
C LEU A 240 -3.76 -20.38 -0.54
N LEU A 241 -3.74 -20.29 -1.87
CA LEU A 241 -4.33 -21.32 -2.71
C LEU A 241 -3.66 -22.69 -2.50
N PRO A 242 -2.32 -22.83 -2.51
CA PRO A 242 -1.68 -24.12 -2.23
C PRO A 242 -2.00 -24.65 -0.84
N ARG A 243 -2.10 -23.76 0.17
CA ARG A 243 -2.41 -24.12 1.55
C ARG A 243 -3.84 -24.65 1.69
N LEU A 244 -4.80 -24.07 0.98
CA LEU A 244 -6.19 -24.52 0.95
C LEU A 244 -6.33 -25.82 0.18
N LEU A 245 -5.70 -25.94 -0.99
CA LEU A 245 -5.74 -27.16 -1.81
C LEU A 245 -5.12 -28.36 -1.09
N ALA A 246 -4.08 -28.17 -0.29
CA ALA A 246 -3.51 -29.22 0.56
C ALA A 246 -4.54 -29.85 1.52
N ALA A 247 -5.64 -29.16 1.83
CA ALA A 247 -6.70 -29.67 2.70
C ALA A 247 -7.61 -30.70 2.01
N GLN A 248 -7.60 -30.79 0.67
CA GLN A 248 -8.47 -31.72 -0.08
C GLN A 248 -8.16 -33.19 0.23
N GLU A 249 -6.89 -33.52 0.47
CA GLU A 249 -6.42 -34.87 0.80
C GLU A 249 -6.57 -35.21 2.29
N MET A 250 -6.93 -34.24 3.14
CA MET A 250 -7.07 -34.43 4.58
C MET A 250 -8.43 -35.07 4.93
N ASN A 251 -8.49 -35.78 6.05
CA ASN A 251 -9.78 -36.24 6.57
C ASN A 251 -10.66 -35.05 7.02
N THR A 252 -11.96 -35.28 7.25
CA THR A 252 -12.90 -34.20 7.57
C THR A 252 -12.48 -33.35 8.78
N ALA A 253 -12.02 -33.98 9.86
CA ALA A 253 -11.66 -33.25 11.08
C ALA A 253 -10.37 -32.41 10.89
N GLU A 254 -9.36 -32.98 10.24
CA GLU A 254 -8.11 -32.29 9.89
C GLU A 254 -8.36 -31.14 8.93
N ARG A 255 -9.17 -31.37 7.90
CA ARG A 255 -9.56 -30.35 6.91
C ARG A 255 -10.26 -29.16 7.59
N LEU A 256 -11.24 -29.43 8.46
CA LEU A 256 -11.92 -28.39 9.21
C LEU A 256 -10.95 -27.57 10.06
N HIS A 257 -10.04 -28.25 10.78
CA HIS A 257 -9.04 -27.56 11.59
C HIS A 257 -8.08 -26.72 10.74
N HIS A 258 -7.56 -27.28 9.66
CA HIS A 258 -6.59 -26.65 8.77
C HIS A 258 -7.17 -25.41 8.07
N VAL A 259 -8.36 -25.54 7.48
CA VAL A 259 -9.05 -24.40 6.84
C VAL A 259 -9.37 -23.32 7.90
N ARG A 260 -9.81 -23.70 9.10
CA ARG A 260 -10.06 -22.74 10.17
C ARG A 260 -8.82 -21.90 10.51
N MET A 261 -7.64 -22.54 10.62
CA MET A 261 -6.39 -21.83 10.89
C MET A 261 -6.07 -20.80 9.80
N ILE A 262 -6.23 -21.17 8.53
CA ILE A 262 -6.05 -20.25 7.39
C ILE A 262 -7.04 -19.07 7.48
N ILE A 263 -8.32 -19.36 7.76
CA ILE A 263 -9.36 -18.33 7.87
C ILE A 263 -9.09 -17.38 9.05
N ASP A 264 -8.58 -17.90 10.17
CA ASP A 264 -8.26 -17.09 11.34
C ASP A 264 -7.12 -16.10 11.07
N GLU A 265 -6.10 -16.50 10.30
CA GLU A 265 -5.03 -15.60 9.82
C GLU A 265 -5.58 -14.48 8.92
N GLN A 266 -6.65 -14.75 8.15
CA GLN A 266 -7.31 -13.76 7.30
C GLN A 266 -8.36 -12.92 8.04
N GLY A 267 -8.39 -12.95 9.38
CA GLY A 267 -9.44 -12.30 10.17
C GLY A 267 -9.62 -10.80 9.91
N GLN A 268 -8.54 -10.03 9.73
CA GLN A 268 -8.65 -8.60 9.40
C GLN A 268 -9.28 -8.37 8.01
N ARG A 269 -8.96 -9.24 7.05
CA ARG A 269 -9.51 -9.16 5.70
C ARG A 269 -11.02 -9.45 5.72
N ILE A 270 -11.43 -10.48 6.46
CA ILE A 270 -12.85 -10.82 6.65
C ILE A 270 -13.59 -9.70 7.38
N LEU A 271 -12.97 -9.06 8.38
CA LEU A 271 -13.50 -7.87 9.02
C LEU A 271 -13.70 -6.72 8.02
N ASN A 272 -12.75 -6.50 7.11
CA ASN A 272 -12.87 -5.48 6.06
C ASN A 272 -14.03 -5.79 5.09
N LEU A 273 -14.22 -7.07 4.71
CA LEU A 273 -15.36 -7.50 3.89
C LEU A 273 -16.69 -7.24 4.60
N LEU A 274 -16.77 -7.59 5.88
CA LEU A 274 -17.95 -7.36 6.72
C LEU A 274 -18.26 -5.86 6.84
N ASN A 275 -17.27 -5.02 7.15
CA ASN A 275 -17.43 -3.56 7.20
C ASN A 275 -17.96 -3.00 5.89
N ARG A 276 -17.43 -3.47 4.75
CA ARG A 276 -17.88 -3.05 3.43
C ARG A 276 -19.33 -3.48 3.17
N GLY A 277 -19.70 -4.70 3.50
CA GLY A 277 -21.07 -5.18 3.34
C GLY A 277 -22.07 -4.47 4.25
N ILE A 278 -21.70 -4.17 5.50
CA ILE A 278 -22.51 -3.34 6.40
C ILE A 278 -22.70 -1.95 5.80
N LYS A 279 -21.63 -1.32 5.31
CA LYS A 279 -21.72 -0.02 4.63
C LYS A 279 -22.66 -0.07 3.44
N MET A 280 -22.54 -1.10 2.59
CA MET A 280 -23.45 -1.30 1.45
C MET A 280 -24.90 -1.55 1.87
N ALA A 281 -25.15 -2.20 3.01
CA ALA A 281 -26.49 -2.40 3.53
C ALA A 281 -27.10 -1.12 4.10
N VAL A 282 -26.29 -0.28 4.75
CA VAL A 282 -26.71 0.98 5.40
C VAL A 282 -26.90 2.12 4.39
N GLU A 283 -26.01 2.22 3.40
CA GLU A 283 -26.00 3.29 2.38
C GLU A 283 -26.64 2.84 1.05
N GLY A 284 -27.03 1.57 0.97
CA GLY A 284 -27.56 0.97 -0.24
C GLY A 284 -28.99 1.40 -0.57
N PRO A 285 -29.50 0.99 -1.74
CA PRO A 285 -30.84 1.34 -2.21
C PRO A 285 -31.96 0.57 -1.48
N LEU A 286 -31.63 -0.40 -0.62
CA LEU A 286 -32.60 -1.22 0.07
C LEU A 286 -33.14 -0.46 1.29
N GLU A 287 -34.45 -0.24 1.35
CA GLU A 287 -35.08 0.37 2.52
C GLU A 287 -35.13 -0.63 3.68
N LEU A 288 -34.27 -0.40 4.68
CA LEU A 288 -34.28 -1.12 5.95
C LEU A 288 -34.94 -0.26 7.03
N PRO A 289 -35.64 -0.87 8.02
CA PRO A 289 -36.16 -0.13 9.16
C PRO A 289 -35.04 0.63 9.89
N SER A 290 -35.32 1.86 10.36
CA SER A 290 -34.30 2.71 11.01
C SER A 290 -33.60 2.01 12.18
N LEU A 291 -34.35 1.22 12.96
CA LEU A 291 -33.80 0.44 14.08
C LEU A 291 -32.77 -0.61 13.62
N VAL A 292 -32.99 -1.23 12.46
CA VAL A 292 -32.04 -2.18 11.85
C VAL A 292 -30.80 -1.45 11.36
N ILE A 293 -30.96 -0.29 10.72
CA ILE A 293 -29.84 0.55 10.27
C ILE A 293 -28.97 0.96 11.46
N ASP A 294 -29.57 1.42 12.55
CA ASP A 294 -28.84 1.84 13.75
C ASP A 294 -28.12 0.66 14.40
N ALA A 295 -28.76 -0.52 14.45
CA ALA A 295 -28.12 -1.73 14.95
C ALA A 295 -26.95 -2.18 14.06
N LEU A 296 -27.05 -2.07 12.73
CA LEU A 296 -25.97 -2.38 11.80
C LEU A 296 -24.79 -1.41 11.93
N LYS A 297 -25.04 -0.11 12.12
CA LYS A 297 -23.98 0.88 12.40
C LYS A 297 -23.22 0.58 13.69
N LEU A 298 -23.86 -0.10 14.64
CA LEU A 298 -23.27 -0.53 15.90
C LEU A 298 -22.77 -1.99 15.86
N ALA A 299 -22.76 -2.65 14.70
CA ALA A 299 -22.29 -4.03 14.60
C ALA A 299 -20.79 -4.13 14.82
N ILE A 300 -20.00 -3.17 14.33
CA ILE A 300 -18.54 -3.14 14.49
C ILE A 300 -18.14 -1.87 15.24
N VAL A 301 -17.82 -2.06 16.52
CA VAL A 301 -17.45 -0.99 17.45
C VAL A 301 -16.05 -1.24 17.99
N GLU A 302 -15.23 -0.19 17.96
CA GLU A 302 -13.88 -0.17 18.54
C GLU A 302 -13.92 -0.16 20.07
N ASP A 303 -13.09 -0.98 20.69
CA ASP A 303 -12.92 -1.03 22.14
C ASP A 303 -11.48 -1.45 22.47
N SER A 304 -10.65 -0.45 22.73
CA SER A 304 -9.23 -0.61 23.05
C SER A 304 -8.97 -1.25 24.42
N SER A 305 -10.01 -1.42 25.25
CA SER A 305 -9.89 -2.14 26.53
C SER A 305 -9.87 -3.67 26.35
N THR A 306 -10.38 -4.17 25.22
CA THR A 306 -10.40 -5.61 24.91
C THR A 306 -9.08 -6.10 24.33
N LYS A 307 -8.88 -7.42 24.34
CA LYS A 307 -7.67 -8.04 23.76
C LYS A 307 -7.61 -7.95 22.23
N HIS A 308 -8.73 -7.68 21.57
CA HIS A 308 -8.88 -7.68 20.10
C HIS A 308 -9.22 -6.31 19.51
N GLY A 309 -9.27 -5.25 20.33
CA GLY A 309 -9.49 -3.87 19.86
C GLY A 309 -10.94 -3.54 19.47
N MET A 310 -11.90 -4.40 19.82
CA MET A 310 -13.31 -4.25 19.42
C MET A 310 -14.23 -4.69 20.54
N ALA A 311 -15.48 -4.22 20.58
CA ALA A 311 -16.46 -4.73 21.54
C ALA A 311 -16.69 -6.25 21.36
N GLU A 312 -16.99 -6.98 22.45
CA GLU A 312 -17.23 -8.43 22.43
C GLU A 312 -18.31 -8.86 21.42
N ARG A 313 -19.35 -8.03 21.25
CA ARG A 313 -20.39 -8.26 20.23
C ARG A 313 -19.82 -8.20 18.81
N SER A 314 -18.97 -7.21 18.51
CA SER A 314 -18.28 -7.07 17.23
C SER A 314 -17.42 -8.31 16.93
N MET A 315 -16.74 -8.83 17.95
CA MET A 315 -15.96 -10.07 17.84
C MET A 315 -16.86 -11.27 17.55
N GLY A 316 -18.02 -11.37 18.21
CA GLY A 316 -19.03 -12.38 17.90
C GLY A 316 -19.48 -12.35 16.44
N TYR A 317 -19.72 -11.15 15.88
CA TYR A 317 -20.06 -11.00 14.47
C TYR A 317 -18.91 -11.36 13.53
N LEU A 318 -17.66 -11.01 13.88
CA LEU A 318 -16.49 -11.44 13.11
C LEU A 318 -16.34 -12.96 13.11
N ILE A 319 -16.61 -13.64 14.23
CA ILE A 319 -16.62 -15.11 14.31
C ILE A 319 -17.67 -15.69 13.37
N LEU A 320 -18.89 -15.15 13.37
CA LEU A 320 -19.94 -15.60 12.43
C LEU A 320 -19.53 -15.40 10.97
N ALA A 321 -18.96 -14.25 10.63
CA ALA A 321 -18.45 -13.97 9.29
C ALA A 321 -17.34 -14.96 8.89
N LYS A 322 -16.36 -15.20 9.77
CA LYS A 322 -15.30 -16.20 9.57
C LYS A 322 -15.86 -17.60 9.33
N SER A 323 -16.84 -18.03 10.13
CA SER A 323 -17.49 -19.34 9.97
C SER A 323 -18.19 -19.47 8.63
N ALA A 324 -18.86 -18.41 8.15
CA ALA A 324 -19.51 -18.43 6.84
C ALA A 324 -18.50 -18.51 5.69
N VAL A 325 -17.42 -17.73 5.74
CA VAL A 325 -16.32 -17.77 4.75
C VAL A 325 -15.63 -19.14 4.77
N MET A 326 -15.40 -19.71 5.95
CA MET A 326 -14.84 -21.06 6.10
C MET A 326 -15.74 -22.12 5.47
N ALA A 327 -17.05 -22.08 5.75
CA ALA A 327 -18.01 -23.04 5.18
C ALA A 327 -18.02 -22.97 3.65
N GLU A 328 -17.95 -21.76 3.08
CA GLU A 328 -17.89 -21.58 1.64
C GLU A 328 -16.57 -22.08 1.04
N ALA A 329 -15.43 -21.82 1.70
CA ALA A 329 -14.14 -22.36 1.29
C ALA A 329 -14.16 -23.90 1.23
N ILE A 330 -14.71 -24.55 2.25
CA ILE A 330 -14.87 -26.01 2.29
C ILE A 330 -15.78 -26.49 1.16
N ARG A 331 -16.89 -25.80 0.90
CA ARG A 331 -17.80 -26.14 -0.20
C ARG A 331 -17.08 -26.15 -1.55
N HIS A 332 -16.22 -25.16 -1.80
CA HIS A 332 -15.43 -25.10 -3.03
C HIS A 332 -14.33 -26.18 -3.08
N LEU A 333 -13.69 -26.48 -1.95
CA LEU A 333 -12.70 -27.55 -1.85
C LEU A 333 -13.33 -28.92 -2.14
N ASP A 334 -14.49 -29.21 -1.53
CA ASP A 334 -15.22 -30.48 -1.71
C ASP A 334 -15.76 -30.63 -3.13
N ALA A 335 -16.14 -29.52 -3.78
CA ALA A 335 -16.57 -29.50 -5.16
C ALA A 335 -15.42 -29.53 -6.18
N GLY A 336 -14.16 -29.43 -5.74
CA GLY A 336 -13.00 -29.34 -6.63
C GLY A 336 -12.96 -28.05 -7.47
N THR A 337 -13.57 -26.97 -6.98
CA THR A 337 -13.71 -25.67 -7.68
C THR A 337 -12.91 -24.54 -7.02
N MET A 338 -11.99 -24.87 -6.11
CA MET A 338 -11.12 -23.88 -5.48
C MET A 338 -9.97 -23.52 -6.44
N ASP A 339 -10.04 -22.34 -7.04
CA ASP A 339 -9.03 -21.76 -7.93
C ASP A 339 -8.71 -20.29 -7.54
N GLU A 340 -7.83 -19.64 -8.31
CA GLU A 340 -7.42 -18.25 -8.06
C GLU A 340 -8.61 -17.28 -8.11
N ASP A 341 -9.50 -17.43 -9.09
CA ASP A 341 -10.68 -16.58 -9.26
C ASP A 341 -11.64 -16.74 -8.07
N THR A 342 -11.88 -17.98 -7.63
CA THR A 342 -12.72 -18.28 -6.46
C THR A 342 -12.12 -17.68 -5.20
N LEU A 343 -10.81 -17.81 -4.99
CA LEU A 343 -10.12 -17.22 -3.85
C LEU A 343 -10.23 -15.69 -3.88
N GLN A 344 -10.06 -15.06 -5.05
CA GLN A 344 -10.20 -13.63 -5.22
C GLN A 344 -11.64 -13.17 -4.93
N GLN A 345 -12.65 -13.94 -5.34
CA GLN A 345 -14.04 -13.64 -5.01
C GLN A 345 -14.33 -13.78 -3.51
N LEU A 346 -13.71 -14.76 -2.84
CA LEU A 346 -13.96 -15.07 -1.43
C LEU A 346 -13.25 -14.08 -0.47
N PHE A 347 -12.05 -13.64 -0.81
CA PHE A 347 -11.21 -12.78 0.04
C PHE A 347 -11.02 -11.34 -0.48
N GLY A 348 -11.38 -11.07 -1.74
CA GLY A 348 -11.34 -9.75 -2.37
C GLY A 348 -12.72 -9.10 -2.47
N ASP A 349 -12.91 -8.26 -3.48
CA ASP A 349 -14.10 -7.40 -3.64
C ASP A 349 -15.32 -8.10 -4.28
N GLY A 350 -15.50 -9.40 -4.04
CA GLY A 350 -16.51 -10.23 -4.70
C GLY A 350 -17.58 -10.82 -3.77
N LEU A 351 -17.96 -12.07 -4.02
CA LEU A 351 -18.96 -12.83 -3.26
C LEU A 351 -18.67 -12.88 -1.76
N GLY A 352 -17.39 -12.79 -1.36
CA GLY A 352 -16.94 -12.77 0.02
C GLY A 352 -17.60 -11.69 0.88
N ILE A 353 -17.92 -10.53 0.29
CA ILE A 353 -18.66 -9.46 0.98
C ILE A 353 -20.03 -9.97 1.44
N ALA A 354 -20.79 -10.59 0.53
CA ALA A 354 -22.12 -11.10 0.83
C ALA A 354 -22.05 -12.28 1.81
N ILE A 355 -21.09 -13.20 1.63
CA ILE A 355 -20.89 -14.37 2.48
C ILE A 355 -20.58 -13.96 3.93
N ALA A 356 -19.66 -13.01 4.13
CA ALA A 356 -19.31 -12.52 5.47
C ALA A 356 -20.46 -11.73 6.12
N THR A 357 -21.25 -10.99 5.32
CA THR A 357 -22.23 -10.03 5.84
C THR A 357 -23.60 -10.64 6.11
N LYS A 358 -24.04 -11.63 5.32
CA LYS A 358 -25.34 -12.29 5.46
C LYS A 358 -25.62 -12.84 6.87
N PRO A 359 -24.73 -13.61 7.53
CA PRO A 359 -25.02 -14.14 8.87
C PRO A 359 -25.16 -13.02 9.91
N VAL A 360 -24.38 -11.95 9.78
CA VAL A 360 -24.39 -10.81 10.73
C VAL A 360 -25.68 -10.00 10.56
N THR A 361 -26.05 -9.66 9.33
CA THR A 361 -27.30 -8.93 9.04
C THR A 361 -28.52 -9.73 9.50
N THR A 362 -28.53 -11.04 9.28
CA THR A 362 -29.60 -11.94 9.78
C THR A 362 -29.68 -11.92 11.30
N ALA A 363 -28.54 -12.01 11.99
CA ALA A 363 -28.50 -11.98 13.45
C ALA A 363 -28.98 -10.63 14.01
N VAL A 364 -28.62 -9.52 13.36
CA VAL A 364 -29.07 -8.16 13.73
C VAL A 364 -30.58 -8.02 13.54
N ILE A 365 -31.13 -8.46 12.41
CA ILE A 365 -32.57 -8.39 12.12
C ILE A 365 -33.36 -9.19 13.17
N ASN A 366 -33.00 -10.47 13.36
CA ASN A 366 -33.70 -11.35 14.30
C ASN A 366 -33.68 -10.83 15.73
N THR A 367 -32.57 -10.24 16.18
CA THR A 367 -32.47 -9.68 17.54
C THR A 367 -33.22 -8.36 17.70
N THR A 368 -33.48 -7.65 16.60
CA THR A 368 -34.22 -6.39 16.58
C THR A 368 -35.72 -6.62 16.57
N GLU A 369 -36.21 -7.59 15.78
CA GLU A 369 -37.63 -7.98 15.73
C GLU A 369 -38.13 -8.61 17.04
N LEU A 370 -37.25 -9.27 17.80
CA LEU A 370 -37.59 -9.79 19.13
C LEU A 370 -37.76 -8.70 20.20
N ARG A 371 -37.39 -7.45 19.90
CA ARG A 371 -37.45 -6.29 20.82
C ARG A 371 -38.53 -5.28 20.45
N SER A 372 -39.13 -5.41 19.27
CA SER A 372 -40.34 -4.71 18.84
C SER A 372 -41.58 -5.52 19.19
#